data_AF-A0A8J3W5W4-F1
#
_entry.id   AF-A0A8J3W5W4-F1
#
_cell.length_a   1.000
_cell.length_b   1.000
_cell.length_c   1.000
_cell.angle_alpha   90.00
_cell.angle_beta   90.00
_cell.angle_gamma   90.00
#
_symmetry.space_group_name_H-M   'P 1'
#
loop_
_entity.id
_entity.type
_entity.pdbx_description
1 polymer ?
#
loop_
_entity_poly.entity_id
_entity_poly.type
_entity_poly.pdbx_seq_one_letter_code
_entity_poly.pdbx_strand_id
1 'polypeptide(L)'
;MKRFTSAASGMPKALLTVGTGALLAALTVAGVSAADGGPPVAPTIRTTGIDVDIKPREISVERAERALKHAGLAVPEGWRPVHTRRERHDERPVTVVRYEPGTTRTLGGEHLTVVVDDKGTLLGYTRLTAATAGRPRPQADRAERAAFDWLRGFAAEHAAGLDVQWVDQHDEEIRDKAGRKRVVTGTKVKTRHPNGLYTWVIVGDRGTVLAYERDVRWDGGAGRRGTEMWLHDRWIAAHEGTGPQPDAPYALARR
;
A
#
# COMPACT_ATOMS: atom_id res chain seq x y z
N MET A 1 -27.74 28.32 19.08
CA MET A 1 -28.90 27.59 18.51
C MET A 1 -29.41 28.32 17.27
N LYS A 2 -29.06 27.83 16.08
CA LYS A 2 -29.79 28.09 14.82
C LYS A 2 -29.64 26.82 13.97
N ARG A 3 -30.76 26.13 13.77
CA ARG A 3 -30.90 24.91 12.99
C ARG A 3 -30.92 25.30 11.51
N PHE A 4 -30.24 24.53 10.67
CA PHE A 4 -30.55 24.46 9.23
C PHE A 4 -30.85 23.02 8.87
N THR A 5 -32.04 22.84 8.33
CA THR A 5 -32.65 21.59 7.87
C THR A 5 -32.24 21.27 6.43
N SER A 6 -32.22 19.96 6.18
CA SER A 6 -32.10 19.21 4.93
C SER A 6 -32.75 19.83 3.68
N ALA A 7 -32.09 19.62 2.53
CA ALA A 7 -32.77 19.40 1.25
C ALA A 7 -31.96 18.41 0.39
N ALA A 8 -32.56 17.23 0.15
CA ALA A 8 -32.14 16.29 -0.86
C ALA A 8 -32.60 16.80 -2.23
N SER A 9 -31.72 16.75 -3.24
CA SER A 9 -32.07 17.04 -4.63
C SER A 9 -31.64 15.88 -5.51
N GLY A 10 -32.61 15.35 -6.27
CA GLY A 10 -32.44 14.23 -7.18
C GLY A 10 -31.71 14.61 -8.45
N MET A 11 -31.09 13.63 -9.10
CA MET A 11 -30.55 13.76 -10.45
C MET A 11 -31.17 12.70 -11.38
N PRO A 12 -31.34 13.04 -12.67
CA PRO A 12 -32.16 12.28 -13.61
C PRO A 12 -31.40 11.09 -14.22
N LYS A 13 -32.18 10.08 -14.62
CA LYS A 13 -31.74 8.93 -15.42
C LYS A 13 -31.40 9.38 -16.84
N ALA A 14 -30.22 9.01 -17.34
CA ALA A 14 -29.90 9.04 -18.76
C ALA A 14 -29.65 7.62 -19.26
N LEU A 15 -30.45 7.23 -20.25
CA LEU A 15 -30.33 6.04 -21.09
C LEU A 15 -29.20 6.28 -22.10
N LEU A 16 -28.28 5.33 -22.28
CA LEU A 16 -27.52 5.24 -23.53
C LEU A 16 -27.32 3.76 -23.90
N THR A 17 -27.84 3.46 -25.08
CA THR A 17 -27.72 2.19 -25.82
C THR A 17 -26.57 2.30 -26.82
N VAL A 18 -26.23 1.17 -27.45
CA VAL A 18 -25.36 0.93 -28.62
C VAL A 18 -23.90 0.66 -28.22
N GLY A 19 -23.22 -0.39 -28.68
CA GLY A 19 -23.56 -1.41 -29.67
C GLY A 19 -22.44 -2.46 -29.75
N THR A 20 -22.82 -3.61 -30.26
CA THR A 20 -22.00 -4.81 -30.51
C THR A 20 -20.93 -4.55 -31.58
N GLY A 21 -19.70 -5.01 -31.32
CA GLY A 21 -18.61 -5.02 -32.31
C GLY A 21 -17.62 -6.14 -31.98
N ALA A 22 -17.61 -7.17 -32.82
CA ALA A 22 -16.85 -8.40 -32.64
C ALA A 22 -15.37 -8.28 -33.00
N LEU A 23 -14.59 -9.15 -32.35
CA LEU A 23 -13.17 -9.43 -32.50
C LEU A 23 -12.87 -10.06 -33.88
N LEU A 24 -11.82 -9.61 -34.58
CA LEU A 24 -11.08 -10.46 -35.54
C LEU A 24 -9.69 -9.87 -35.80
N ALA A 25 -8.64 -10.57 -35.37
CA ALA A 25 -7.28 -10.36 -35.85
C ALA A 25 -6.71 -11.71 -36.26
N ALA A 26 -6.57 -11.88 -37.58
CA ALA A 26 -5.94 -13.03 -38.20
C ALA A 26 -4.41 -12.84 -38.21
N LEU A 27 -3.66 -13.86 -37.82
CA LEU A 27 -2.24 -14.00 -38.14
C LEU A 27 -2.08 -15.17 -39.09
N THR A 28 -1.69 -14.84 -40.32
CA THR A 28 -1.33 -15.76 -41.39
C THR A 28 0.03 -16.39 -41.09
N VAL A 29 0.07 -17.72 -41.10
CA VAL A 29 1.30 -18.50 -41.22
C VAL A 29 1.65 -18.61 -42.69
N ALA A 30 2.81 -18.10 -43.09
CA ALA A 30 3.45 -18.44 -44.36
C ALA A 30 4.78 -19.12 -44.04
N GLY A 31 4.85 -20.42 -44.35
CA GLY A 31 6.07 -21.19 -44.29
C GLY A 31 7.00 -20.84 -45.44
N VAL A 32 8.30 -20.98 -45.20
CA VAL A 32 9.30 -21.17 -46.25
C VAL A 32 10.09 -22.43 -45.92
N SER A 33 10.13 -23.29 -46.93
CA SER A 33 10.69 -24.63 -46.96
C SER A 33 12.19 -24.67 -46.72
N ALA A 34 12.62 -25.77 -46.10
CA ALA A 34 14.00 -26.17 -45.91
C ALA A 34 14.68 -26.61 -47.22
N ALA A 35 15.99 -26.33 -47.32
CA ALA A 35 16.98 -27.16 -48.02
C ALA A 35 18.39 -26.84 -47.47
N ASP A 36 18.98 -27.86 -46.83
CA ASP A 36 20.38 -28.23 -46.64
C ASP A 36 21.49 -27.22 -46.27
N GLY A 37 22.17 -27.50 -45.14
CA GLY A 37 23.63 -27.30 -45.03
C GLY A 37 24.19 -26.71 -43.72
N GLY A 38 24.28 -27.52 -42.66
CA GLY A 38 25.20 -27.30 -41.51
C GLY A 38 24.70 -26.37 -40.38
N PRO A 39 25.00 -26.67 -39.09
CA PRO A 39 24.54 -25.83 -38.00
C PRO A 39 25.32 -24.49 -37.98
N PRO A 40 24.66 -23.33 -37.88
CA PRO A 40 25.35 -22.08 -37.62
C PRO A 40 25.93 -22.11 -36.20
N VAL A 41 27.25 -22.05 -36.09
CA VAL A 41 27.95 -21.85 -34.82
C VAL A 41 27.63 -20.45 -34.33
N ALA A 42 26.77 -20.35 -33.31
CA ALA A 42 26.51 -19.08 -32.64
C ALA A 42 27.79 -18.57 -31.95
N PRO A 43 28.15 -17.29 -32.07
CA PRO A 43 29.29 -16.74 -31.35
C PRO A 43 29.03 -16.84 -29.85
N THR A 44 29.92 -17.52 -29.14
CA THR A 44 29.92 -17.58 -27.68
C THR A 44 30.29 -16.21 -27.13
N ILE A 45 29.30 -15.40 -26.78
CA ILE A 45 29.51 -14.25 -25.92
C ILE A 45 29.75 -14.79 -24.51
N ARG A 46 31.02 -14.81 -24.10
CA ARG A 46 31.39 -15.03 -22.69
C ARG A 46 31.07 -13.76 -21.91
N THR A 47 29.86 -13.68 -21.37
CA THR A 47 29.57 -12.71 -20.32
C THR A 47 30.11 -13.28 -19.03
N THR A 48 31.20 -12.70 -18.51
CA THR A 48 31.63 -12.88 -17.13
C THR A 48 30.61 -12.22 -16.21
N GLY A 49 29.49 -12.89 -15.96
CA GLY A 49 28.48 -12.50 -15.00
C GLY A 49 28.77 -13.18 -13.68
N ILE A 50 29.03 -12.39 -12.64
CA ILE A 50 28.99 -12.87 -11.27
C ILE A 50 27.53 -13.23 -10.99
N ASP A 51 27.17 -14.51 -11.13
CA ASP A 51 25.90 -15.05 -10.65
C ASP A 51 25.95 -15.02 -9.11
N VAL A 52 25.58 -13.88 -8.53
CA VAL A 52 25.16 -13.83 -7.13
C VAL A 52 23.73 -14.36 -7.11
N ASP A 53 23.57 -15.62 -6.71
CA ASP A 53 22.29 -16.27 -6.45
C ASP A 53 21.61 -15.61 -5.23
N ILE A 54 21.12 -14.38 -5.42
CA ILE A 54 20.37 -13.66 -4.39
C ILE A 54 18.96 -14.24 -4.36
N LYS A 55 18.57 -14.82 -3.21
CA LYS A 55 17.25 -15.42 -3.05
C LYS A 55 16.15 -14.38 -3.29
N PRO A 56 15.04 -14.69 -3.98
CA PRO A 56 13.96 -13.72 -4.27
C PRO A 56 13.39 -12.96 -3.05
N ARG A 57 13.47 -13.57 -1.86
CA ARG A 57 13.11 -12.94 -0.58
C ARG A 57 14.06 -11.80 -0.20
N GLU A 58 15.36 -11.97 -0.40
CA GLU A 58 16.38 -10.97 -0.08
C GLU A 58 16.23 -9.74 -0.98
N ILE A 59 16.04 -9.94 -2.28
CA ILE A 59 15.72 -8.86 -3.25
C ILE A 59 14.48 -8.06 -2.81
N SER A 60 13.45 -8.77 -2.33
CA SER A 60 12.19 -8.18 -1.87
C SER A 60 12.36 -7.32 -0.61
N VAL A 61 13.14 -7.80 0.36
CA VAL A 61 13.47 -7.08 1.60
C VAL A 61 14.30 -5.85 1.29
N GLU A 62 15.38 -5.99 0.51
CA GLU A 62 16.22 -4.86 0.15
C GLU A 62 15.45 -3.75 -0.59
N ARG A 63 14.52 -4.12 -1.47
CA ARG A 63 13.67 -3.15 -2.18
C ARG A 63 12.82 -2.36 -1.19
N ALA A 64 12.21 -3.03 -0.21
CA ALA A 64 11.43 -2.37 0.83
C ALA A 64 12.30 -1.43 1.68
N GLU A 65 13.50 -1.85 2.07
CA GLU A 65 14.41 -1.02 2.87
C GLU A 65 14.96 0.17 2.10
N ARG A 66 15.25 0.02 0.80
CA ARG A 66 15.59 1.14 -0.09
C ARG A 66 14.44 2.15 -0.18
N ALA A 67 13.21 1.68 -0.34
CA ALA A 67 12.03 2.56 -0.39
C ALA A 67 11.80 3.30 0.95
N LEU A 68 11.99 2.63 2.09
CA LEU A 68 11.96 3.28 3.41
C LEU A 68 13.03 4.37 3.53
N LYS A 69 14.28 4.05 3.19
CA LYS A 69 15.41 4.98 3.27
C LYS A 69 15.17 6.22 2.39
N HIS A 70 14.69 6.03 1.16
CA HIS A 70 14.34 7.11 0.25
C HIS A 70 13.25 8.02 0.82
N ALA A 71 12.31 7.47 1.58
CA ALA A 71 11.27 8.21 2.29
C ALA A 71 11.72 8.76 3.66
N GLY A 72 13.02 8.68 4.03
CA GLY A 72 13.50 9.13 5.33
C GLY A 72 12.98 8.29 6.52
N LEU A 73 12.56 7.05 6.25
CA LEU A 73 12.11 6.07 7.24
C LEU A 73 13.18 5.00 7.45
N ALA A 74 13.12 4.31 8.59
CA ALA A 74 14.04 3.23 8.90
C ALA A 74 13.34 2.10 9.66
N VAL A 75 13.82 0.87 9.44
CA VAL A 75 13.47 -0.27 10.27
C VAL A 75 14.09 -0.05 11.65
N PRO A 76 13.32 -0.22 12.76
CA PRO A 76 13.87 -0.05 14.09
C PRO A 76 15.00 -1.04 14.38
N GLU A 77 15.96 -0.63 15.21
CA GLU A 77 17.04 -1.52 15.64
C GLU A 77 16.49 -2.79 16.29
N GLY A 78 17.10 -3.93 15.94
CA GLY A 78 16.71 -5.25 16.44
C GLY A 78 15.47 -5.86 15.79
N TRP A 79 14.76 -5.12 14.93
CA TRP A 79 13.60 -5.66 14.21
C TRP A 79 14.06 -6.37 12.94
N ARG A 80 13.37 -7.46 12.59
CA ARG A 80 13.76 -8.34 11.47
C ARG A 80 12.57 -8.64 10.57
N PRO A 81 12.79 -8.89 9.27
CA PRO A 81 11.73 -9.30 8.36
C PRO A 81 11.24 -10.70 8.73
N VAL A 82 10.05 -10.78 9.32
CA VAL A 82 9.42 -12.04 9.74
C VAL A 82 8.52 -12.64 8.66
N HIS A 83 8.10 -11.81 7.69
CA HIS A 83 7.22 -12.27 6.63
C HIS A 83 7.37 -11.41 5.37
N THR A 84 7.40 -12.06 4.22
CA THR A 84 7.49 -11.43 2.90
C THR A 84 6.53 -12.16 1.97
N ARG A 85 5.74 -11.41 1.22
CA ARG A 85 4.79 -11.96 0.24
C ARG A 85 4.73 -11.11 -1.02
N ARG A 86 4.35 -11.75 -2.13
CA ARG A 86 4.01 -11.09 -3.39
C ARG A 86 2.50 -11.06 -3.51
N GLU A 87 1.98 -9.86 -3.73
CA GLU A 87 0.54 -9.58 -3.67
C GLU A 87 0.17 -8.58 -4.76
N ARG A 88 -1.07 -8.10 -4.70
CA ARG A 88 -1.57 -7.02 -5.54
C ARG A 88 -2.05 -5.83 -4.71
N HIS A 89 -1.88 -4.65 -5.28
CA HIS A 89 -2.53 -3.41 -4.85
C HIS A 89 -3.35 -2.93 -6.05
N ASP A 90 -4.63 -3.28 -6.04
CA ASP A 90 -5.50 -3.37 -7.20
C ASP A 90 -4.88 -4.27 -8.30
N GLU A 91 -4.53 -3.74 -9.46
CA GLU A 91 -3.91 -4.52 -10.55
C GLU A 91 -2.38 -4.57 -10.44
N ARG A 92 -1.80 -3.73 -9.57
CA ARG A 92 -0.35 -3.53 -9.48
C ARG A 92 0.31 -4.63 -8.65
N PRO A 93 1.32 -5.34 -9.18
CA PRO A 93 2.12 -6.28 -8.37
C PRO A 93 2.90 -5.53 -7.29
N VAL A 94 2.85 -6.05 -6.06
CA VAL A 94 3.54 -5.47 -4.91
C VAL A 94 4.26 -6.54 -4.09
N THR A 95 5.30 -6.13 -3.40
CA THR A 95 5.90 -6.86 -2.29
C THR A 95 5.38 -6.25 -0.99
N VAL A 96 4.91 -7.11 -0.09
CA VAL A 96 4.61 -6.75 1.30
C VAL A 96 5.66 -7.37 2.21
N VAL A 97 6.35 -6.53 2.98
CA VAL A 97 7.35 -6.98 3.97
C VAL A 97 6.92 -6.54 5.36
N ARG A 98 6.85 -7.50 6.29
CA ARG A 98 6.56 -7.24 7.69
C ARG A 98 7.81 -7.47 8.54
N TYR A 99 8.07 -6.50 9.40
CA TYR A 99 9.13 -6.50 10.39
C TYR A 99 8.52 -6.53 11.79
N GLU A 100 9.11 -7.32 12.66
CA GLU A 100 8.72 -7.44 14.07
C GLU A 100 9.96 -7.50 14.95
N PRO A 101 9.85 -7.18 16.26
CA PRO A 101 10.93 -7.37 17.22
C PRO A 101 11.20 -8.85 17.54
N GLY A 102 10.27 -9.75 17.21
CA GLY A 102 10.41 -11.20 17.35
C GLY A 102 10.74 -11.88 16.02
N THR A 103 10.88 -13.21 16.05
CA THR A 103 11.14 -14.02 14.84
C THR A 103 9.89 -14.64 14.24
N THR A 104 8.77 -14.62 14.97
CA THR A 104 7.49 -15.22 14.56
C THR A 104 6.50 -14.12 14.24
N ARG A 105 5.85 -14.21 13.08
CA ARG A 105 4.81 -13.27 12.68
C ARG A 105 3.62 -13.32 13.64
N THR A 106 3.25 -12.16 14.18
CA THR A 106 2.12 -12.00 15.10
C THR A 106 1.19 -10.88 14.62
N LEU A 107 -0.03 -11.22 14.24
CA LEU A 107 -1.07 -10.24 13.90
C LEU A 107 -1.64 -9.58 15.16
N GLY A 108 -1.92 -8.28 15.07
CA GLY A 108 -2.41 -7.44 16.17
C GLY A 108 -1.34 -7.00 17.16
N GLY A 109 -0.07 -7.30 16.91
CA GLY A 109 1.07 -6.91 17.75
C GLY A 109 1.84 -5.68 17.24
N GLU A 110 2.94 -5.36 17.92
CA GLU A 110 3.91 -4.38 17.44
C GLU A 110 4.53 -4.83 16.11
N HIS A 111 4.48 -3.96 15.10
CA HIS A 111 5.02 -4.30 13.78
C HIS A 111 5.26 -3.06 12.92
N LEU A 112 6.06 -3.29 11.87
CA LEU A 112 6.29 -2.36 10.78
C LEU A 112 6.00 -3.12 9.51
N THR A 113 5.08 -2.62 8.69
CA THR A 113 4.77 -3.24 7.40
C THR A 113 5.01 -2.25 6.29
N VAL A 114 5.63 -2.71 5.21
CA VAL A 114 5.92 -1.95 4.00
C VAL A 114 5.25 -2.62 2.82
N VAL A 115 4.61 -1.81 1.96
CA VAL A 115 4.08 -2.22 0.65
C VAL A 115 4.82 -1.42 -0.41
N VAL A 116 5.52 -2.12 -1.30
CA VAL A 116 6.34 -1.52 -2.36
C VAL A 116 6.05 -2.19 -3.69
N ASP A 117 5.96 -1.43 -4.77
CA ASP A 117 5.83 -2.00 -6.12
C ASP A 117 7.20 -2.46 -6.68
N ASP A 118 7.18 -3.03 -7.88
CA ASP A 118 8.42 -3.50 -8.53
C ASP A 118 9.36 -2.38 -8.97
N LYS A 119 8.87 -1.14 -9.06
CA LYS A 119 9.68 0.05 -9.36
C LYS A 119 10.32 0.65 -8.11
N GLY A 120 9.99 0.15 -6.91
CA GLY A 120 10.47 0.69 -5.66
C GLY A 120 9.61 1.84 -5.11
N THR A 121 8.42 2.08 -5.67
CA THR A 121 7.49 3.08 -5.16
C THR A 121 6.93 2.60 -3.82
N LEU A 122 7.10 3.40 -2.76
CA LEU A 122 6.44 3.17 -1.48
C LEU A 122 4.94 3.43 -1.63
N LEU A 123 4.13 2.39 -1.48
CA LEU A 123 2.66 2.49 -1.56
C LEU A 123 1.99 2.48 -0.19
N GLY A 124 2.62 1.79 0.76
CA GLY A 124 2.11 1.61 2.10
C GLY A 124 3.23 1.49 3.12
N TYR A 125 3.05 2.14 4.26
CA TYR A 125 3.90 2.01 5.43
C TYR A 125 3.05 2.09 6.68
N THR A 126 3.32 1.25 7.67
CA THR A 126 2.83 1.46 9.04
C THR A 126 3.93 1.05 10.01
N ARG A 127 4.04 1.76 11.13
CA ARG A 127 4.86 1.38 12.29
C ARG A 127 4.05 1.60 13.55
N LEU A 128 3.56 0.50 14.12
CA LEU A 128 2.77 0.50 15.34
C LEU A 128 3.59 -0.10 16.48
N THR A 129 3.82 0.68 17.53
CA THR A 129 4.61 0.26 18.70
C THR A 129 3.92 0.66 19.99
N ALA A 130 4.11 -0.12 21.04
CA ALA A 130 3.64 0.22 22.38
C ALA A 130 4.36 1.47 22.92
N ALA A 131 5.58 1.76 22.47
CA ALA A 131 6.35 2.95 22.86
C ALA A 131 5.74 4.27 22.36
N THR A 132 4.98 4.21 21.26
CA THR A 132 4.24 5.35 20.70
C THR A 132 2.81 5.44 21.23
N ALA A 133 2.33 4.44 21.97
CA ALA A 133 1.00 4.46 22.55
C ALA A 133 0.85 5.56 23.62
N GLY A 134 -0.28 6.25 23.62
CA GLY A 134 -0.58 7.35 24.56
C GLY A 134 0.27 8.62 24.38
N ARG A 135 1.10 8.70 23.33
CA ARG A 135 1.81 9.94 22.98
C ARG A 135 0.81 10.98 22.45
N PRO A 136 1.06 12.28 22.67
CA PRO A 136 0.17 13.32 22.16
C PRO A 136 0.20 13.35 20.62
N ARG A 137 -0.96 13.58 20.01
CA ARG A 137 -1.07 13.81 18.57
C ARG A 137 -0.90 15.30 18.24
N PRO A 138 -0.33 15.65 17.08
CA PRO A 138 -0.26 17.03 16.62
C PRO A 138 -1.66 17.56 16.31
N GLN A 139 -1.84 18.88 16.45
CA GLN A 139 -3.03 19.56 15.94
C GLN A 139 -3.11 19.47 14.41
N ALA A 140 -4.30 19.69 13.85
CA ALA A 140 -4.59 19.46 12.44
C ALA A 140 -3.61 20.21 11.50
N ASP A 141 -3.36 21.49 11.77
CA ASP A 141 -2.48 22.34 10.97
C ASP A 141 -1.01 21.86 10.98
N ARG A 142 -0.52 21.40 12.14
CA ARG A 142 0.82 20.80 12.28
C ARG A 142 0.93 19.44 11.62
N ALA A 143 -0.13 18.63 11.72
CA ALA A 143 -0.19 17.33 11.07
C ALA A 143 -0.15 17.46 9.55
N GLU A 144 -0.94 18.38 8.99
CA GLU A 144 -0.97 18.66 7.55
C GLU A 144 0.40 19.11 7.05
N ARG A 145 1.03 20.10 7.71
CA ARG A 145 2.38 20.55 7.34
C ARG A 145 3.40 19.41 7.39
N ALA A 146 3.44 18.65 8.48
CA ALA A 146 4.37 17.52 8.61
C ALA A 146 4.15 16.45 7.53
N ALA A 147 2.89 16.14 7.19
CA ALA A 147 2.55 15.18 6.14
C ALA A 147 3.05 15.64 4.76
N PHE A 148 2.78 16.89 4.38
CA PHE A 148 3.20 17.43 3.08
C PHE A 148 4.70 17.69 3.01
N ASP A 149 5.35 18.10 4.10
CA ASP A 149 6.82 18.23 4.17
C ASP A 149 7.49 16.88 3.91
N TRP A 150 7.00 15.83 4.58
CA TRP A 150 7.49 14.47 4.39
C TRP A 150 7.26 13.95 2.97
N LEU A 151 6.04 14.07 2.43
CA LEU A 151 5.72 13.61 1.07
C LEU A 151 6.55 14.32 0.00
N ARG A 152 6.76 15.63 0.13
CA ARG A 152 7.59 16.39 -0.81
C ARG A 152 9.05 15.95 -0.80
N GLY A 153 9.53 15.38 0.30
CA GLY A 153 10.90 14.87 0.41
C GLY A 153 11.22 13.68 -0.52
N PHE A 154 10.23 12.86 -0.90
CA PHE A 154 10.49 11.65 -1.70
C PHE A 154 9.50 11.42 -2.86
N ALA A 155 8.35 12.09 -2.86
CA ALA A 155 7.27 11.94 -3.83
C ALA A 155 6.65 13.29 -4.19
N ALA A 156 7.49 14.27 -4.54
CA ALA A 156 7.09 15.67 -4.79
C ALA A 156 5.98 15.83 -5.83
N GLU A 157 6.07 15.14 -6.97
CA GLU A 157 5.04 15.19 -8.02
C GLU A 157 3.69 14.68 -7.53
N HIS A 158 3.69 13.58 -6.77
CA HIS A 158 2.46 13.05 -6.16
C HIS A 158 1.88 14.04 -5.17
N ALA A 159 2.72 14.60 -4.29
CA ALA A 159 2.32 15.57 -3.28
C ALA A 159 1.68 16.83 -3.89
N ALA A 160 2.21 17.30 -5.02
CA ALA A 160 1.71 18.48 -5.72
C ALA A 160 0.27 18.31 -6.25
N GLY A 161 -0.17 17.07 -6.49
CA GLY A 161 -1.52 16.77 -6.94
C GLY A 161 -2.50 16.43 -5.81
N LEU A 162 -2.15 16.56 -4.53
CA LEU A 162 -3.04 16.13 -3.43
C LEU A 162 -3.88 17.28 -2.89
N ASP A 163 -5.20 17.08 -2.89
CA ASP A 163 -6.17 17.95 -2.22
C ASP A 163 -6.57 17.37 -0.87
N VAL A 164 -6.43 18.15 0.21
CA VAL A 164 -6.87 17.75 1.56
C VAL A 164 -8.39 17.61 1.60
N GLN A 165 -8.87 16.45 2.04
CA GLN A 165 -10.29 16.17 2.20
C GLN A 165 -10.74 16.43 3.63
N TRP A 166 -9.97 15.92 4.60
CA TRP A 166 -10.17 16.17 6.02
C TRP A 166 -8.93 15.80 6.82
N VAL A 167 -8.86 16.35 8.04
CA VAL A 167 -7.80 16.09 9.01
C VAL A 167 -8.46 15.77 10.35
N ASP A 168 -8.25 14.55 10.87
CA ASP A 168 -8.93 14.10 12.09
C ASP A 168 -8.07 13.11 12.90
N GLN A 169 -8.49 12.78 14.12
CA GLN A 169 -7.86 11.74 14.93
C GLN A 169 -7.96 10.37 14.24
N HIS A 170 -6.90 9.58 14.37
CA HIS A 170 -6.89 8.17 13.98
C HIS A 170 -6.23 7.34 15.07
N ASP A 171 -6.88 6.24 15.43
CA ASP A 171 -6.44 5.31 16.46
C ASP A 171 -6.22 3.92 15.88
N GLU A 172 -5.11 3.29 16.25
CA GLU A 172 -4.81 1.88 15.94
C GLU A 172 -4.62 1.10 17.24
N GLU A 173 -5.21 -0.08 17.31
CA GLU A 173 -5.10 -0.97 18.47
C GLU A 173 -4.04 -2.05 18.22
N ILE A 174 -3.13 -2.21 19.18
CA ILE A 174 -2.14 -3.29 19.19
C ILE A 174 -2.03 -3.94 20.58
N ARG A 175 -1.40 -5.10 20.63
CA ARG A 175 -0.97 -5.77 21.87
C ARG A 175 0.53 -5.60 22.07
N ASP A 176 0.93 -5.23 23.28
CA ASP A 176 2.34 -5.22 23.67
C ASP A 176 2.88 -6.64 23.92
N LYS A 177 4.19 -6.76 24.21
CA LYS A 177 4.83 -8.06 24.50
C LYS A 177 4.22 -8.80 25.70
N ALA A 178 3.55 -8.10 26.60
CA ALA A 178 2.84 -8.69 27.74
C ALA A 178 1.36 -9.01 27.41
N GLY A 179 0.96 -8.90 26.13
CA GLY A 179 -0.40 -9.14 25.65
C GLY A 179 -1.39 -8.02 25.96
N ARG A 180 -0.93 -6.91 26.55
CA ARG A 180 -1.80 -5.81 26.99
C ARG A 180 -2.18 -4.93 25.80
N LYS A 181 -3.46 -4.57 25.74
CA LYS A 181 -3.99 -3.63 24.74
C LYS A 181 -3.32 -2.26 24.87
N ARG A 182 -2.96 -1.68 23.73
CA ARG A 182 -2.38 -0.35 23.56
C ARG A 182 -3.07 0.34 22.40
N VAL A 183 -3.24 1.65 22.52
CA VAL A 183 -3.79 2.50 21.45
C VAL A 183 -2.69 3.44 20.98
N VAL A 184 -2.34 3.31 19.71
CA VAL A 184 -1.44 4.23 19.01
C VAL A 184 -2.31 5.28 18.34
N THR A 185 -2.18 6.52 18.79
CA THR A 185 -3.01 7.65 18.34
C THR A 185 -2.19 8.60 17.49
N GLY A 186 -2.75 9.05 16.38
CA GLY A 186 -2.19 10.08 15.52
C GLY A 186 -3.27 10.99 14.94
N THR A 187 -2.86 11.92 14.09
CA THR A 187 -3.74 12.78 13.30
C THR A 187 -3.59 12.38 11.84
N LYS A 188 -4.68 11.90 11.25
CA LYS A 188 -4.77 11.48 9.86
C LYS A 188 -5.08 12.67 8.97
N VAL A 189 -4.21 12.91 8.00
CA VAL A 189 -4.40 13.85 6.90
C VAL A 189 -4.84 13.01 5.70
N LYS A 190 -6.14 13.03 5.39
CA LYS A 190 -6.68 12.31 4.23
C LYS A 190 -6.77 13.26 3.05
N THR A 191 -6.19 12.85 1.93
CA THR A 191 -6.14 13.61 0.70
C THR A 191 -6.72 12.80 -0.46
N ARG A 192 -7.00 13.50 -1.56
CA ARG A 192 -7.47 12.91 -2.80
C ARG A 192 -6.66 13.48 -3.96
N HIS A 193 -6.30 12.63 -4.90
CA HIS A 193 -5.61 13.00 -6.11
C HIS A 193 -6.62 13.17 -7.27
N PRO A 194 -6.37 14.02 -8.29
CA PRO A 194 -7.25 14.22 -9.44
C PRO A 194 -7.66 12.96 -10.20
N ASN A 195 -6.82 11.91 -10.15
CA ASN A 195 -7.15 10.58 -10.71
C ASN A 195 -8.22 9.81 -9.89
N GLY A 196 -8.75 10.42 -8.83
CA GLY A 196 -9.81 9.87 -7.98
C GLY A 196 -9.32 8.99 -6.83
N LEU A 197 -8.03 8.65 -6.78
CA LEU A 197 -7.44 7.82 -5.74
C LEU A 197 -7.14 8.63 -4.47
N TYR A 198 -7.21 7.96 -3.33
CA TYR A 198 -6.91 8.55 -2.03
C TYR A 198 -5.46 8.32 -1.64
N THR A 199 -4.94 9.26 -0.87
CA THR A 199 -3.70 9.13 -0.12
C THR A 199 -3.97 9.59 1.31
N TRP A 200 -3.27 9.02 2.28
CA TRP A 200 -3.28 9.56 3.63
C TRP A 200 -1.98 9.33 4.36
N VAL A 201 -1.69 10.21 5.30
CA VAL A 201 -0.60 10.10 6.26
C VAL A 201 -1.20 10.21 7.65
N ILE A 202 -0.79 9.33 8.56
CA ILE A 202 -1.10 9.43 9.99
C ILE A 202 0.15 9.96 10.68
N VAL A 203 0.05 11.15 11.26
CA VAL A 203 1.15 11.84 11.91
C VAL A 203 1.00 11.72 13.43
N GLY A 204 2.03 11.21 14.09
CA GLY A 204 2.15 11.08 15.53
C GLY A 204 2.92 12.23 16.18
N ASP A 205 3.29 12.01 17.44
CA ASP A 205 4.08 12.96 18.23
C ASP A 205 5.32 13.46 17.50
N ARG A 206 5.66 14.73 17.68
CA ARG A 206 6.81 15.39 17.02
C ARG A 206 6.86 15.25 15.49
N GLY A 207 5.72 15.03 14.82
CA GLY A 207 5.64 14.94 13.36
C GLY A 207 6.04 13.58 12.80
N THR A 208 6.21 12.54 13.63
CA THR A 208 6.57 11.20 13.14
C THR A 208 5.48 10.60 12.27
N VAL A 209 5.84 10.02 11.12
CA VAL A 209 4.88 9.26 10.30
C VAL A 209 4.63 7.91 10.96
N LEU A 210 3.39 7.67 11.38
CA LEU A 210 2.93 6.39 11.94
C LEU A 210 2.44 5.46 10.85
N ALA A 211 1.72 5.99 9.86
CA ALA A 211 1.28 5.24 8.71
C ALA A 211 1.13 6.13 7.47
N TYR A 212 1.25 5.51 6.31
CA TYR A 212 1.11 6.13 5.00
C TYR A 212 0.48 5.12 4.04
N GLU A 213 -0.50 5.56 3.26
CA GLU A 213 -1.03 4.78 2.14
C GLU A 213 -1.32 5.72 0.96
N ARG A 214 -0.97 5.31 -0.26
CA ARG A 214 -1.31 6.02 -1.51
C ARG A 214 -1.99 5.10 -2.51
N ASP A 215 -2.49 5.71 -3.57
CA ASP A 215 -3.16 5.03 -4.68
C ASP A 215 -4.32 4.14 -4.20
N VAL A 216 -5.10 4.61 -3.22
CA VAL A 216 -6.20 3.82 -2.64
C VAL A 216 -7.53 4.14 -3.33
N ARG A 217 -8.15 3.12 -3.91
CA ARG A 217 -9.48 3.17 -4.51
C ARG A 217 -10.57 2.97 -3.46
N TRP A 218 -11.66 3.72 -3.63
CA TRP A 218 -12.89 3.58 -2.84
C TRP A 218 -14.01 3.04 -3.72
N ASP A 219 -14.74 2.05 -3.24
CA ASP A 219 -16.00 1.59 -3.81
C ASP A 219 -17.16 2.34 -3.13
N GLY A 220 -17.62 3.40 -3.79
CA GLY A 220 -18.72 4.23 -3.29
C GLY A 220 -20.04 3.48 -3.20
N GLY A 221 -20.30 2.55 -4.12
CA GLY A 221 -21.55 1.78 -4.14
C GLY A 221 -21.62 0.77 -3.00
N ALA A 222 -20.49 0.14 -2.66
CA ALA A 222 -20.41 -0.83 -1.57
C ALA A 222 -19.99 -0.22 -0.21
N GLY A 223 -19.82 1.10 -0.15
CA GLY A 223 -19.47 1.84 1.07
C GLY A 223 -18.14 1.43 1.70
N ARG A 224 -17.18 0.97 0.90
CA ARG A 224 -15.95 0.34 1.39
C ARG A 224 -14.73 0.67 0.54
N ARG A 225 -13.55 0.34 1.07
CA ARG A 225 -12.31 0.39 0.30
C ARG A 225 -12.33 -0.66 -0.82
N GLY A 226 -11.87 -0.28 -2.01
CA GLY A 226 -11.73 -1.18 -3.16
C GLY A 226 -10.36 -1.87 -3.21
N THR A 227 -9.31 -1.17 -2.76
CA THR A 227 -7.93 -1.66 -2.71
C THR A 227 -7.68 -2.54 -1.49
N GLU A 228 -6.81 -3.54 -1.63
CA GLU A 228 -6.31 -4.41 -0.57
C GLU A 228 -5.73 -3.62 0.61
N MET A 229 -5.81 -4.21 1.81
CA MET A 229 -5.45 -3.55 3.08
C MET A 229 -4.27 -4.26 3.76
N TRP A 230 -3.14 -4.35 3.06
CA TRP A 230 -1.92 -5.04 3.52
C TRP A 230 -1.26 -4.49 4.78
N LEU A 231 -1.72 -3.34 5.28
CA LEU A 231 -1.28 -2.75 6.54
C LEU A 231 -2.24 -3.04 7.71
N HIS A 232 -3.35 -3.74 7.47
CA HIS A 232 -4.45 -3.90 8.42
C HIS A 232 -4.57 -5.36 8.83
N ASP A 233 -4.04 -5.70 10.00
CA ASP A 233 -3.93 -7.08 10.48
C ASP A 233 -5.27 -7.84 10.51
N ARG A 234 -6.39 -7.15 10.79
CA ARG A 234 -7.74 -7.75 10.75
C ARG A 234 -8.16 -8.16 9.32
N TRP A 235 -7.83 -7.34 8.32
CA TRP A 235 -8.11 -7.66 6.93
C TRP A 235 -7.20 -8.79 6.44
N ILE A 236 -5.93 -8.77 6.82
CA ILE A 236 -4.97 -9.81 6.47
C ILE A 236 -5.39 -11.16 7.05
N ALA A 237 -5.84 -11.20 8.31
CA ALA A 237 -6.36 -12.42 8.92
C ALA A 237 -7.55 -13.00 8.12
N ALA A 238 -8.47 -12.14 7.67
CA ALA A 238 -9.59 -12.55 6.84
C ALA A 238 -9.16 -13.08 5.46
N HIS A 239 -8.23 -12.39 4.81
CA HIS A 239 -7.68 -12.81 3.51
C HIS A 239 -6.98 -14.18 3.64
N GLU A 240 -6.27 -14.40 4.75
CA GLU A 240 -5.63 -15.66 5.09
C GLU A 240 -6.59 -16.73 5.61
N GLY A 241 -7.89 -16.46 5.72
CA GLY A 241 -8.89 -17.40 6.24
C GLY A 241 -8.70 -17.77 7.71
N THR A 242 -7.97 -16.96 8.48
CA THR A 242 -7.73 -17.13 9.92
C THR A 242 -8.59 -16.20 10.78
N GLY A 243 -9.37 -15.31 10.14
CA GLY A 243 -10.34 -14.43 10.79
C GLY A 243 -11.57 -14.18 9.91
N PRO A 244 -12.63 -13.56 10.45
CA PRO A 244 -13.83 -13.22 9.70
C PRO A 244 -13.60 -12.02 8.78
N GLN A 245 -14.34 -11.95 7.67
CA GLN A 245 -14.43 -10.74 6.84
C GLN A 245 -14.83 -9.54 7.70
N PRO A 246 -14.02 -8.46 7.74
CA PRO A 246 -14.41 -7.26 8.46
C PRO A 246 -15.53 -6.50 7.73
N ASP A 247 -16.38 -5.82 8.48
CA ASP A 247 -17.43 -4.97 7.91
C ASP A 247 -16.86 -3.79 7.13
N ALA A 248 -17.72 -3.16 6.31
CA ALA A 248 -17.41 -1.85 5.75
C ALA A 248 -16.97 -0.88 6.88
N PRO A 249 -15.90 -0.09 6.68
CA PRO A 249 -15.33 0.31 5.40
C PRO A 249 -14.22 -0.60 4.85
N TYR A 250 -13.95 -1.76 5.45
CA TYR A 250 -12.87 -2.64 5.00
C TYR A 250 -13.14 -3.21 3.60
N ALA A 251 -12.06 -3.37 2.84
CA ALA A 251 -12.11 -4.08 1.57
C ALA A 251 -12.56 -5.52 1.76
N LEU A 252 -13.14 -6.11 0.72
CA LEU A 252 -13.39 -7.54 0.71
C LEU A 252 -12.05 -8.28 0.69
N ALA A 253 -11.87 -9.20 1.63
CA ALA A 253 -10.69 -10.02 1.79
C ALA A 253 -10.82 -11.30 0.94
N ARG A 254 -10.95 -11.12 -0.37
CA ARG A 254 -11.01 -12.24 -1.33
C ARG A 254 -9.62 -12.83 -1.50
N ARG A 255 -9.56 -14.14 -1.76
CA ARG A 255 -8.34 -14.84 -2.19
C ARG A 255 -8.29 -14.92 -3.71
#